data_AF-A0A1V2J0L3-F1
#
_entry.id   AF-A0A1V2J0L3-F1
#
_cell.length_a   1.000
_cell.length_b   1.000
_cell.length_c   1.000
_cell.angle_alpha   90.00
_cell.angle_beta   90.00
_cell.angle_gamma   90.00
#
_symmetry.space_group_name_H-M   'P 1'
#
loop_
_entity.id
_entity.type
_entity.pdbx_description
1 polymer ?
#
loop_
_entity_poly.entity_id
_entity_poly.type
_entity_poly.pdbx_seq_one_letter_code
_entity_poly.pdbx_strand_id
1 'polypeptide(L)' 'MQGLAADRDFDKRLRVKRFKKIPGVWELTWAPNGRALWQYGEPIPGRPGPHVIWLRIIFKDR' A
#
# COMPACT_ATOMS: atom_id res chain seq x y z
N MET A 1 14.61 -14.35 -8.07
CA MET A 1 13.45 -14.21 -7.17
C MET A 1 13.31 -12.74 -6.79
N GLN A 2 12.33 -12.04 -7.36
CA GLN A 2 12.20 -10.58 -7.25
C GLN A 2 11.01 -10.27 -6.35
N GLY A 3 11.23 -10.43 -5.04
CA GLY A 3 10.22 -10.16 -4.02
C GLY A 3 10.20 -8.68 -3.64
N LEU A 4 9.00 -8.19 -3.33
CA LEU A 4 8.73 -6.98 -2.55
C LEU A 4 9.38 -7.12 -1.15
N ALA A 5 10.70 -7.10 -1.08
CA ALA A 5 11.40 -6.94 0.18
C ALA A 5 11.10 -5.54 0.70
N ALA A 6 10.88 -5.43 2.01
CA ALA A 6 10.61 -4.20 2.76
C ALA A 6 11.73 -3.12 2.65
N ASP A 7 12.71 -3.35 1.79
CA ASP A 7 13.98 -2.66 1.67
C ASP A 7 14.11 -1.94 0.32
N ARG A 8 13.05 -1.90 -0.50
CA ARG A 8 12.95 -1.03 -1.67
C ARG A 8 12.01 0.12 -1.38
N ASP A 9 12.53 1.33 -1.58
CA ASP A 9 11.70 2.53 -1.61
C ASP A 9 10.52 2.32 -2.57
N PHE A 10 9.32 2.73 -2.14
CA PHE A 10 8.16 2.74 -3.02
C PHE A 10 8.45 3.60 -4.26
N ASP A 11 7.88 3.22 -5.41
CA ASP A 11 7.93 4.07 -6.58
C ASP A 11 7.39 5.46 -6.22
N LYS A 12 8.21 6.50 -6.42
CA LYS A 12 7.91 7.89 -6.05
C LYS A 12 6.60 8.37 -6.68
N ARG A 13 6.19 7.81 -7.83
CA ARG A 13 4.93 8.15 -8.52
C ARG A 13 3.70 7.73 -7.71
N LEU A 14 3.81 6.72 -6.85
CA LEU A 14 2.74 6.22 -5.99
C LEU A 14 2.55 7.04 -4.72
N ARG A 15 3.44 8.00 -4.42
CA ARG A 15 3.32 8.96 -3.30
C ARG A 15 2.88 8.29 -1.99
N VAL A 16 3.50 7.15 -1.68
CA VAL A 16 3.16 6.35 -0.50
C VAL A 16 3.61 7.07 0.77
N LYS A 17 2.75 7.10 1.78
CA LYS A 17 3.06 7.67 3.11
C LYS A 17 2.25 6.99 4.21
N ARG A 18 2.68 7.16 5.47
CA ARG A 18 1.91 6.70 6.63
C ARG A 18 0.59 7.45 6.73
N PHE A 19 -0.50 6.73 6.96
CA PHE A 19 -1.80 7.33 7.20
C PHE A 19 -1.90 7.81 8.65
N LYS A 20 -1.94 9.14 8.84
CA LYS A 20 -1.80 9.75 10.16
C LYS A 20 -2.87 9.33 11.19
N LYS A 21 -4.08 9.00 10.73
CA LYS A 21 -5.21 8.72 11.63
C LYS A 21 -5.26 7.30 12.17
N ILE A 22 -4.63 6.34 11.49
CA ILE A 22 -4.68 4.92 11.87
C ILE A 22 -3.25 4.36 11.83
N PRO A 23 -2.67 4.03 13.00
CA PRO A 23 -1.35 3.40 13.06
C PRO A 23 -1.27 2.13 12.21
N GLY A 24 -0.12 1.89 11.57
CA GLY A 24 0.09 0.72 10.71
C GLY A 24 -0.50 0.84 9.30
N VAL A 25 -1.45 1.74 9.08
CA VAL A 25 -2.04 2.00 7.76
C VAL A 25 -1.18 2.96 6.94
N TRP A 26 -1.15 2.71 5.65
CA TRP A 26 -0.51 3.57 4.65
C TRP A 26 -1.55 4.12 3.69
N GLU A 27 -1.24 5.27 3.12
CA GLU A 27 -1.96 5.85 1.99
C GLU A 27 -1.05 5.84 0.76
N LEU A 28 -1.61 5.47 -0.39
CA LEU A 28 -0.96 5.64 -1.70
C LEU A 28 -1.83 6.53 -2.59
N THR A 29 -1.19 7.23 -3.52
CA THR A 29 -1.86 8.08 -4.51
C THR A 29 -1.20 7.89 -5.86
N TRP A 30 -1.90 7.26 -6.82
CA TRP A 30 -1.37 7.00 -8.17
C TRP A 30 -1.78 8.08 -9.19
N ALA A 31 -2.93 8.73 -8.97
CA ALA A 31 -3.47 9.79 -9.82
C ALA A 31 -3.98 10.96 -8.95
N PRO A 32 -4.28 12.15 -9.51
CA PRO A 32 -4.84 13.27 -8.73
C PRO A 32 -6.07 12.87 -7.91
N ASN A 33 -6.90 11.97 -8.44
CA ASN A 33 -8.14 11.49 -7.86
C ASN A 33 -8.11 10.01 -7.44
N GLY A 34 -7.02 9.29 -7.71
CA GLY A 34 -6.84 7.89 -7.35
C GLY A 34 -6.09 7.74 -6.04
N ARG A 35 -6.74 7.20 -5.00
CA ARG A 35 -6.12 6.92 -3.69
C ARG A 35 -6.54 5.57 -3.13
N ALA A 36 -5.67 4.98 -2.32
CA ALA A 36 -5.98 3.77 -1.57
C ALA A 36 -5.37 3.80 -0.18
N LEU A 37 -6.01 3.09 0.75
CA LEU A 37 -5.48 2.77 2.07
C LEU A 37 -5.20 1.27 2.13
N TRP A 38 -4.03 0.90 2.66
CA TRP A 38 -3.65 -0.49 2.91
C TRP A 38 -2.92 -0.64 4.24
N GLN A 39 -2.77 -1.87 4.69
CA GLN A 39 -1.79 -2.26 5.70
C GLN A 39 -1.12 -3.58 5.32
N TYR A 40 0.04 -3.85 5.93
CA TYR A 40 0.59 -5.19 5.89
C TYR A 40 -0.15 -6.07 6.89
N GLY A 41 -0.48 -7.29 6.48
CA GLY A 41 -1.01 -8.34 7.35
C GLY A 41 0.04 -9.39 7.68
N GLU A 42 -0.38 -10.38 8.46
CA GLU A 42 0.45 -11.57 8.72
C GLU A 42 0.78 -12.29 7.40
N PRO A 43 2.00 -12.84 7.25
CA PRO A 43 2.36 -13.65 6.09
C PRO A 43 1.36 -14.77 5.84
N ILE A 44 1.01 -15.01 4.56
CA ILE A 44 0.11 -16.11 4.19
C ILE A 44 0.93 -17.39 4.04
N PRO A 45 0.64 -18.47 4.78
CA PRO A 45 1.37 -19.74 4.67
C PRO A 45 1.44 -20.24 3.22
N GLY A 46 2.64 -20.65 2.79
CA GLY A 46 2.88 -21.14 1.44
C GLY A 46 2.90 -20.06 0.34
N ARG A 47 2.72 -18.77 0.67
CA ARG A 47 2.84 -17.68 -0.30
C ARG A 47 4.10 -16.84 -0.04
N PRO A 48 4.97 -16.67 -1.05
CA PRO A 48 6.13 -15.81 -0.89
C PRO A 48 5.73 -14.32 -0.94
N GLY A 49 6.39 -13.50 -0.12
CA GLY A 49 6.25 -12.04 -0.13
C GLY A 49 5.32 -11.46 0.94
N PRO A 50 5.25 -10.12 1.04
CA PRO A 50 4.44 -9.44 2.03
C PRO A 50 2.94 -9.58 1.73
N HIS A 51 2.14 -9.78 2.78
CA HIS A 51 0.69 -9.78 2.67
C HIS A 51 0.15 -8.34 2.75
N VAL A 52 -0.47 -7.88 1.68
CA VAL A 52 -1.12 -6.55 1.62
C VAL A 52 -2.63 -6.70 1.79
N ILE A 53 -3.18 -6.01 2.77
CA ILE A 53 -4.63 -5.91 3.01
C ILE A 53 -5.11 -4.54 2.54
N TRP A 54 -6.00 -4.53 1.56
CA TRP A 54 -6.64 -3.31 1.06
C TRP A 54 -7.80 -2.92 1.96
N LEU A 55 -7.76 -1.70 2.50
CA LEU A 55 -8.80 -1.17 3.39
C LEU A 55 -9.79 -0.28 2.63
N ARG A 56 -9.30 0.43 1.62
CA ARG A 56 -10.11 1.29 0.76
C ARG A 56 -9.42 1.52 -0.56
N ILE A 57 -10.18 1.53 -1.64
CA ILE A 57 -9.73 1.97 -2.97
C ILE A 57 -10.77 2.98 -3.47
N ILE A 58 -10.31 4.15 -3.89
CA ILE A 58 -11.17 5.18 -4.44
C ILE A 58 -10.57 5.81 -5.68
N PHE A 59 -11.46 6.08 -6.63
CA PHE A 59 -11.24 6.99 -7.73
C PHE A 59 -12.37 8.01 -7.66
N LYS A 60 -12.04 9.28 -7.43
CA LYS A 60 -13.05 10.33 -7.41
C LYS A 60 -13.23 10.88 -8.81
N ASP A 61 -14.43 10.79 -9.38
CA ASP A 61 -14.73 11.59 -10.57
C ASP A 61 -14.81 13.07 -10.17
N ARG A 62 -14.47 13.96 -11.11
CA ARG A 62 -14.48 15.40 -10.88
C ARG A 62 -15.90 15.91 -10.65
#